data_AF-A0A6A5SBS5-F1
#
_entry.id   AF-A0A6A5SBS5-F1
#
_cell.length_a   1.000
_cell.length_b   1.000
_cell.length_c   1.000
_cell.angle_alpha   90.00
_cell.angle_beta   90.00
_cell.angle_gamma   90.00
#
_symmetry.space_group_name_H-M   'P 1'
#
loop_
_entity.id
_entity.type
_entity.pdbx_description
1 polymer ?
#
loop_
_entity_poly.entity_id
_entity_poly.type
_entity_poly.pdbx_seq_one_letter_code
_entity_poly.pdbx_strand_id
1 'polypeptide(L)'
;MTKAVARYTKFSDASKTIRVAYVPGVPTAEANYNGDLRFGSDRAYMSERTAMHEISHTLGVGQTAAFKTKCAAGDWKTALPLLRSFDDASAVISCGGSHFWPYGLNYDTEWSETNADRHVKMVQAMLKDGM
;
A
#
# COMPACT_ATOMS: atom_id res chain seq x y z
N MET A 1 5.24 -11.85 -6.05
CA MET A 1 6.29 -10.87 -5.65
C MET A 1 6.93 -10.14 -6.82
N THR A 2 7.53 -10.81 -7.80
CA THR A 2 8.29 -10.14 -8.89
C THR A 2 7.51 -9.02 -9.60
N LYS A 3 6.25 -9.24 -9.97
CA LYS A 3 5.42 -8.21 -10.62
C LYS A 3 5.16 -7.00 -9.72
N ALA A 4 4.83 -7.24 -8.45
CA ALA A 4 4.62 -6.17 -7.47
C ALA A 4 5.90 -5.33 -7.28
N VAL A 5 7.06 -5.98 -7.12
CA VAL A 5 8.36 -5.28 -7.00
C VAL A 5 8.66 -4.47 -8.26
N ALA A 6 8.48 -5.06 -9.45
CA ALA A 6 8.71 -4.36 -10.71
C ALA A 6 7.84 -3.10 -10.85
N ARG A 7 6.58 -3.16 -10.37
CA ARG A 7 5.68 -2.00 -10.38
C ARG A 7 6.11 -0.93 -9.37
N TYR A 8 6.53 -1.33 -8.17
CA TYR A 8 7.11 -0.41 -7.18
C TYR A 8 8.36 0.28 -7.75
N THR A 9 9.29 -0.46 -8.35
CA THR A 9 10.49 0.11 -9.00
C THR A 9 10.15 1.08 -10.14
N LYS A 10 9.03 0.88 -10.84
CA LYS A 10 8.63 1.75 -11.96
C LYS A 10 8.07 3.10 -11.51
N PHE A 11 7.35 3.17 -10.39
CA PHE A 11 6.60 4.36 -9.98
C PHE A 11 6.99 4.95 -8.63
N SER A 12 7.98 4.35 -7.96
CA SER A 12 8.45 4.77 -6.64
C SER A 12 9.98 4.70 -6.58
N ASP A 13 10.57 5.60 -5.79
CA ASP A 13 11.98 5.59 -5.41
C ASP A 13 12.22 4.97 -4.02
N ALA A 14 11.17 4.39 -3.42
CA ALA A 14 11.23 3.76 -2.11
C ALA A 14 12.21 2.58 -2.11
N SER A 15 13.02 2.52 -1.04
CA SER A 15 13.99 1.45 -0.84
C SER A 15 13.72 0.74 0.48
N LYS A 16 13.43 -0.56 0.40
CA LYS A 16 13.17 -1.42 1.55
C LYS A 16 13.63 -2.84 1.25
N THR A 17 14.38 -3.43 2.17
CA THR A 17 14.63 -4.88 2.13
C THR A 17 13.41 -5.59 2.70
N ILE A 18 12.76 -6.43 1.89
CA ILE A 18 11.64 -7.28 2.30
C ILE A 18 12.07 -8.75 2.37
N ARG A 19 11.66 -9.45 3.42
CA ARG A 19 11.87 -10.88 3.63
C ARG A 19 10.54 -11.59 3.45
N VAL A 20 10.44 -12.37 2.38
CA VAL A 20 9.20 -13.02 1.99
C VAL A 20 9.21 -14.49 2.41
N ALA A 21 8.17 -14.93 3.13
CA ALA A 21 8.03 -16.32 3.54
C ALA A 21 6.61 -16.87 3.35
N TYR A 22 6.53 -18.18 3.12
CA TYR A 22 5.28 -18.93 3.19
C TYR A 22 5.11 -19.50 4.60
N VAL A 23 4.04 -19.13 5.28
CA VAL A 23 3.78 -19.50 6.66
C VAL A 23 2.31 -19.97 6.76
N PRO A 24 2.03 -21.28 6.69
CA PRO A 24 0.67 -21.81 6.64
C PRO A 24 -0.27 -21.35 7.77
N GLY A 25 0.28 -20.98 8.94
CA GLY A 25 -0.50 -20.46 10.07
C GLY A 25 -1.01 -19.02 9.90
N VAL A 26 -0.55 -18.29 8.89
CA VAL A 26 -1.11 -16.98 8.52
C VAL A 26 -2.43 -17.22 7.79
N PRO A 27 -3.55 -16.59 8.20
CA PRO A 27 -4.84 -16.82 7.54
C PRO A 27 -4.87 -16.33 6.08
N THR A 28 -4.22 -15.21 5.79
CA THR A 28 -4.26 -14.51 4.50
C THR A 28 -2.86 -14.12 4.02
N ALA A 29 -2.50 -12.85 4.11
CA ALA A 29 -1.15 -12.33 4.03
C ALA A 29 -0.97 -11.30 5.15
N GLU A 30 0.26 -11.08 5.58
CA GLU A 30 0.58 -10.05 6.57
C GLU A 30 1.97 -9.50 6.35
N ALA A 31 2.14 -8.22 6.66
CA ALA A 31 3.42 -7.55 6.62
C ALA A 31 3.65 -6.63 7.81
N ASN A 32 4.92 -6.38 8.08
CA ASN A 32 5.35 -5.50 9.15
C ASN A 32 6.37 -4.49 8.63
N TYR A 33 6.41 -3.31 9.27
CA TYR A 33 7.36 -2.26 8.93
C TYR A 33 8.83 -2.70 9.05
N ASN A 34 9.15 -3.75 9.79
CA ASN A 34 10.50 -4.34 9.84
C ASN A 34 10.92 -5.06 8.53
N GLY A 35 10.06 -5.09 7.51
CA GLY A 35 10.30 -5.73 6.21
C GLY A 35 9.86 -7.19 6.11
N ASP A 36 9.25 -7.77 7.15
CA ASP A 36 8.62 -9.08 7.04
C ASP A 36 7.36 -9.01 6.20
N LEU A 37 7.22 -9.95 5.26
CA LEU A 37 6.03 -10.14 4.43
C LEU A 37 5.75 -11.64 4.31
N ARG A 38 4.59 -12.08 4.77
CA ARG A 38 4.25 -13.50 4.87
C ARG A 38 2.94 -13.79 4.15
N PHE A 39 2.89 -14.92 3.46
CA PHE A 39 1.66 -15.46 2.88
C PHE A 39 1.25 -16.74 3.59
N GLY A 40 -0.06 -16.85 3.84
CA GLY A 40 -0.76 -17.99 4.40
C GLY A 40 -0.97 -19.13 3.42
N SER A 41 -1.67 -20.18 3.86
CA SER A 41 -1.99 -21.33 3.00
C SER A 41 -2.98 -21.00 1.88
N ASP A 42 -3.87 -20.03 2.09
CA ASP A 42 -4.86 -19.65 1.09
C ASP A 42 -4.21 -18.97 -0.13
N ARG A 43 -4.29 -19.65 -1.26
CA ARG A 43 -3.69 -19.21 -2.54
C ARG A 43 -4.40 -18.00 -3.14
N ALA A 44 -5.65 -17.70 -2.75
CA ALA A 44 -6.35 -16.50 -3.20
C ALA A 44 -5.60 -15.22 -2.82
N TYR A 45 -4.87 -15.23 -1.69
CA TYR A 45 -4.08 -14.09 -1.23
C TYR A 45 -2.68 -14.03 -1.84
N MET A 46 -2.25 -15.01 -2.66
CA MET A 46 -0.94 -14.97 -3.34
C MET A 46 -1.02 -14.27 -4.70
N SER A 47 -1.70 -13.14 -4.77
CA SER A 47 -1.88 -12.34 -5.98
C SER A 47 -0.90 -11.17 -6.07
N GLU A 48 -0.79 -10.55 -7.25
CA GLU A 48 -0.02 -9.31 -7.40
C GLU A 48 -0.62 -8.19 -6.54
N ARG A 49 -1.95 -8.06 -6.52
CA ARG A 49 -2.67 -7.10 -5.68
C ARG A 49 -2.27 -7.24 -4.22
N THR A 50 -2.39 -8.44 -3.64
CA THR A 50 -2.04 -8.65 -2.23
C THR A 50 -0.58 -8.33 -1.98
N ALA A 51 0.34 -8.80 -2.84
CA ALA A 51 1.75 -8.50 -2.68
C ALA A 51 2.04 -6.99 -2.66
N MET A 52 1.35 -6.20 -3.50
CA MET A 52 1.51 -4.75 -3.51
C MET A 52 0.96 -4.08 -2.25
N HIS A 53 -0.22 -4.52 -1.81
CA HIS A 53 -0.84 -4.08 -0.56
C HIS A 53 0.10 -4.34 0.63
N GLU A 54 0.62 -5.56 0.76
CA GLU A 54 1.54 -5.92 1.84
C GLU A 54 2.87 -5.15 1.76
N ILE A 55 3.42 -4.90 0.56
CA ILE A 55 4.60 -4.04 0.41
C ILE A 55 4.32 -2.64 1.01
N SER A 56 3.11 -2.09 0.81
CA SER A 56 2.76 -0.77 1.37
C SER A 56 2.82 -0.73 2.89
N HIS A 57 2.46 -1.83 3.57
CA HIS A 57 2.64 -1.96 5.02
C HIS A 57 4.11 -1.95 5.43
N THR A 58 4.99 -2.62 4.67
CA THR A 58 6.44 -2.57 4.95
C THR A 58 7.04 -1.17 4.79
N LEU A 59 6.36 -0.30 4.04
CA LEU A 59 6.73 1.09 3.79
C LEU A 59 6.09 2.07 4.78
N GLY A 60 5.08 1.65 5.53
CA GLY A 60 4.57 2.41 6.69
C GLY A 60 3.05 2.50 6.80
N VAL A 61 2.31 2.17 5.73
CA VAL A 61 0.84 2.17 5.74
C VAL A 61 0.34 1.32 6.90
N GLY A 62 -0.44 1.91 7.81
CA GLY A 62 -0.98 1.23 8.99
C GLY A 62 0.02 0.85 10.09
N GLN A 63 1.33 1.01 9.87
CA GLN A 63 2.37 0.51 10.76
C GLN A 63 3.11 1.61 11.52
N THR A 64 3.18 2.85 11.00
CA THR A 64 3.94 3.94 11.61
C THR A 64 3.06 4.95 12.35
N ALA A 65 3.64 5.64 13.34
CA ALA A 65 2.99 6.79 13.99
C ALA A 65 2.77 7.93 12.99
N ALA A 66 3.69 8.12 12.04
CA ALA A 66 3.58 9.11 10.99
C ALA A 66 2.34 8.90 10.11
N PHE A 67 2.10 7.66 9.64
CA PHE A 67 0.87 7.31 8.92
C PHE A 67 -0.37 7.69 9.74
N LYS A 68 -0.44 7.29 11.01
CA LYS A 68 -1.59 7.56 11.88
C LYS A 68 -1.82 9.06 12.07
N THR A 69 -0.76 9.83 12.33
CA THR A 69 -0.85 11.28 12.49
C THR A 69 -1.33 11.95 11.21
N LYS A 70 -0.78 11.58 10.06
CA LYS A 70 -1.20 12.10 8.75
C LYS A 70 -2.65 11.77 8.42
N CYS A 71 -3.06 10.54 8.70
CA CYS A 71 -4.45 10.11 8.54
C CYS A 71 -5.41 10.89 9.44
N ALA A 72 -5.04 11.13 10.70
CA ALA A 72 -5.88 11.87 11.64
C ALA A 72 -6.00 13.36 11.27
N ALA A 73 -4.92 13.96 10.77
CA ALA A 73 -4.90 15.36 10.36
C ALA A 73 -5.46 15.60 8.94
N GLY A 74 -5.44 14.59 8.08
CA GLY A 74 -5.79 14.71 6.65
C GLY A 74 -4.80 15.56 5.85
N ASP A 75 -3.60 15.83 6.38
CA ASP A 75 -2.62 16.79 5.84
C ASP A 75 -1.64 16.13 4.83
N TRP A 76 -2.22 15.57 3.77
CA TRP A 76 -1.50 14.95 2.66
C TRP A 76 -1.16 15.96 1.57
N LYS A 77 -0.03 16.66 1.71
CA LYS A 77 0.37 17.78 0.83
C LYS A 77 0.62 17.37 -0.62
N THR A 78 1.07 16.14 -0.87
CA THR A 78 1.33 15.63 -2.21
C THR A 78 0.37 14.48 -2.57
N ALA A 79 -0.02 13.65 -1.62
CA ALA A 79 -0.91 12.52 -1.92
C ALA A 79 -2.35 12.95 -2.23
N LEU A 80 -2.90 13.97 -1.54
CA LEU A 80 -4.27 14.43 -1.80
C LEU A 80 -4.42 15.13 -3.18
N PRO A 81 -3.53 16.05 -3.59
CA PRO A 81 -3.58 16.58 -4.95
C PRO A 81 -3.42 15.51 -6.02
N LEU A 82 -2.54 14.52 -5.80
CA LEU A 82 -2.37 13.40 -6.71
C LEU A 82 -3.67 12.59 -6.86
N LEU A 83 -4.31 12.24 -5.75
CA LEU A 83 -5.60 11.56 -5.77
C LEU A 83 -6.63 12.33 -6.61
N ARG A 84 -6.76 13.63 -6.36
CA ARG A 84 -7.72 14.49 -7.08
C ARG A 84 -7.42 14.61 -8.56
N SER A 85 -6.16 14.39 -8.99
CA SER A 85 -5.79 14.32 -10.41
C SER A 85 -6.19 13.01 -11.08
N PHE A 86 -6.36 11.94 -10.30
CA PHE A 86 -6.82 10.65 -10.80
C PHE A 86 -8.35 10.57 -10.90
N ASP A 87 -9.00 11.25 -9.97
CA ASP A 87 -10.45 11.25 -9.77
C ASP A 87 -10.99 12.66 -10.04
N ASP A 88 -11.53 13.33 -9.02
CA ASP A 88 -12.01 14.69 -9.09
C ASP A 88 -11.59 15.53 -7.88
N ALA A 89 -11.87 16.84 -7.92
CA ALA A 89 -11.47 17.78 -6.88
C ALA A 89 -12.09 17.52 -5.50
N SER A 90 -13.18 16.76 -5.42
CA SER A 90 -13.86 16.41 -4.18
C SER A 90 -13.28 15.16 -3.50
N ALA A 91 -12.40 14.42 -4.19
CA ALA A 91 -11.80 13.21 -3.65
C ALA A 91 -11.04 13.48 -2.34
N VAL A 92 -11.13 12.53 -1.42
CA VAL A 92 -10.53 12.56 -0.09
C VAL A 92 -9.77 11.26 0.18
N ILE A 93 -8.63 11.36 0.86
CA ILE A 93 -7.94 10.19 1.39
C ILE A 93 -8.58 9.85 2.73
N SER A 94 -9.14 8.65 2.83
CA SER A 94 -9.69 8.10 4.07
C SER A 94 -8.77 7.02 4.61
N CYS A 95 -8.59 6.96 5.93
CA CYS A 95 -7.82 5.90 6.57
C CYS A 95 -8.67 5.16 7.60
N GLY A 96 -8.41 3.87 7.77
CA GLY A 96 -9.12 3.03 8.73
C GLY A 96 -8.28 1.84 9.17
N GLY A 97 -7.99 1.76 10.47
CA GLY A 97 -7.12 0.74 11.03
C GLY A 97 -5.75 0.76 10.36
N SER A 98 -5.40 -0.33 9.68
CA SER A 98 -4.14 -0.47 8.96
C SER A 98 -4.18 0.03 7.51
N HIS A 99 -5.32 0.54 7.02
CA HIS A 99 -5.58 0.74 5.60
C HIS A 99 -5.82 2.21 5.23
N PHE A 100 -5.75 2.50 3.93
CA PHE A 100 -6.22 3.75 3.33
C PHE A 100 -7.06 3.49 2.08
N TRP A 101 -7.88 4.48 1.72
CA TRP A 101 -8.70 4.52 0.52
C TRP A 101 -8.69 5.93 -0.08
N PRO A 102 -8.94 6.06 -1.40
CA PRO A 102 -8.97 4.98 -2.40
C PRO A 102 -7.56 4.49 -2.76
N TYR A 103 -7.47 3.44 -3.60
CA TYR A 103 -6.22 2.87 -4.12
C TYR A 103 -5.32 2.19 -3.07
N GLY A 104 -5.87 1.76 -1.92
CA GLY A 104 -5.14 0.94 -0.94
C GLY A 104 -4.97 -0.52 -1.35
N LEU A 105 -5.72 -0.99 -2.35
CA LEU A 105 -5.74 -2.39 -2.82
C LEU A 105 -6.16 -3.39 -1.72
N ASN A 106 -7.11 -2.97 -0.89
CA ASN A 106 -7.60 -3.68 0.30
C ASN A 106 -8.49 -4.88 -0.07
N TYR A 107 -9.17 -4.82 -1.21
CA TYR A 107 -10.07 -5.86 -1.70
C TYR A 107 -9.75 -6.25 -3.14
N ASP A 108 -10.05 -7.48 -3.53
CA ASP A 108 -9.85 -7.96 -4.92
C ASP A 108 -10.63 -7.13 -5.95
N THR A 109 -11.79 -6.60 -5.57
CA THR A 109 -12.61 -5.70 -6.41
C THR A 109 -11.94 -4.35 -6.70
N GLU A 110 -10.88 -3.98 -5.97
CA GLU A 110 -10.11 -2.76 -6.23
C GLU A 110 -9.03 -2.98 -7.30
N TRP A 111 -8.82 -4.22 -7.76
CA TRP A 111 -7.78 -4.53 -8.75
C TRP A 111 -8.14 -4.07 -10.16
N SER A 112 -7.22 -3.32 -10.76
CA SER A 112 -7.07 -3.12 -12.19
C SER A 112 -5.63 -2.70 -12.46
N GLU A 113 -5.14 -2.80 -13.70
CA GLU A 113 -3.80 -2.31 -14.04
C GLU A 113 -3.63 -0.82 -13.70
N THR A 114 -4.67 -0.02 -13.96
CA THR A 114 -4.71 1.40 -13.60
C THR A 114 -4.63 1.60 -12.09
N ASN A 115 -5.40 0.84 -11.31
CA ASN A 115 -5.41 0.98 -9.84
C ASN A 115 -4.11 0.48 -9.22
N ALA A 116 -3.47 -0.53 -9.81
CA ALA A 116 -2.15 -0.99 -9.41
C ALA A 116 -1.10 0.12 -9.59
N ASP A 117 -1.10 0.81 -10.74
CA ASP A 117 -0.21 1.95 -10.96
C ASP A 117 -0.51 3.12 -10.01
N ARG A 118 -1.79 3.44 -9.81
CA ARG A 118 -2.23 4.49 -8.88
C ARG A 118 -1.85 4.18 -7.44
N HIS A 119 -1.96 2.92 -7.01
CA HIS A 119 -1.54 2.49 -5.67
C HIS A 119 -0.09 2.85 -5.38
N VAL A 120 0.85 2.47 -6.25
CA VAL A 120 2.28 2.76 -6.04
C VAL A 120 2.52 4.27 -6.00
N LYS A 121 1.90 5.02 -6.92
CA LYS A 121 2.02 6.49 -6.95
C LYS A 121 1.47 7.15 -5.69
N MET A 122 0.36 6.64 -5.16
CA MET A 122 -0.23 7.10 -3.90
C MET A 122 0.69 6.82 -2.73
N VAL A 123 1.21 5.59 -2.59
CA VAL A 123 2.16 5.22 -1.53
C VAL A 123 3.43 6.08 -1.62
N GLN A 124 3.95 6.33 -2.83
CA GLN A 124 5.09 7.23 -3.05
C GLN A 124 4.81 8.66 -2.59
N ALA A 125 3.62 9.19 -2.88
CA ALA A 125 3.23 10.54 -2.45
C ALA A 125 3.05 10.60 -0.93
N MET A 126 2.46 9.57 -0.32
CA MET A 126 2.36 9.47 1.14
C MET A 126 3.75 9.45 1.81
N LEU A 127 4.71 8.72 1.24
CA LEU A 127 6.11 8.74 1.71
C LEU A 127 6.73 10.15 1.59
N LYS A 128 6.48 10.86 0.48
CA LYS A 128 6.93 12.25 0.31
C LYS A 128 6.30 13.22 1.31
N ASP A 129 5.09 12.94 1.76
CA ASP A 129 4.41 13.72 2.80
C ASP A 129 4.93 13.43 4.21
N GLY A 130 5.82 12.45 4.37
CA GLY A 130 6.45 12.09 5.64
C GLY A 130 5.75 10.96 6.39
N MET A 131 5.04 10.06 5.68
CA MET A 131 4.63 8.75 6.19
C MET A 131 5.84 7.88 6.58
#